data_AF-A0A350JHJ2-F1
#
_entry.id   AF-A0A350JHJ2-F1
#
_cell.length_a   1.000
_cell.length_b   1.000
_cell.length_c   1.000
_cell.angle_alpha   90.00
_cell.angle_beta   90.00
_cell.angle_gamma   90.00
#
_symmetry.space_group_name_H-M   'P 1'
#
loop_
_entity.id
_entity.type
_entity.pdbx_description
1 polymer ?
#
loop_
_entity_poly.entity_id
_entity_poly.type
_entity_poly.pdbx_seq_one_letter_code
_entity_poly.pdbx_strand_id
1 'polypeptide(L)'
;MKKTAFSKKDALLEHLLQGHPITVLESMILFGIPSLNRELAGFKKQGWLIERKKIPFARCIARINNFAHLTPPKNLNTQDLEISEWWISR
;
A
#
# COMPACT_ATOMS: atom_id res chain seq x y z
N MET A 1 27.15 -12.65 10.15
CA MET A 1 25.96 -12.70 9.28
C MET A 1 25.41 -11.29 9.14
N LYS A 2 25.36 -10.73 7.91
CA LYS A 2 24.96 -9.33 7.67
C LYS A 2 23.46 -9.16 7.93
N LYS A 3 23.10 -8.11 8.66
CA LYS A 3 21.74 -7.72 9.03
C LYS A 3 21.00 -7.19 7.77
N THR A 4 20.42 -8.08 6.97
CA THR A 4 19.57 -7.70 5.82
C THR A 4 18.13 -7.47 6.29
N ALA A 5 17.90 -6.41 7.06
CA ALA A 5 16.56 -5.90 7.27
C ALA A 5 16.38 -4.71 6.32
N PHE A 6 15.85 -4.96 5.13
CA PHE A 6 15.44 -3.86 4.23
C PHE A 6 14.36 -3.04 4.92
N SER A 7 14.51 -1.71 4.89
CA SER A 7 13.42 -0.84 5.31
C SER A 7 12.25 -1.01 4.36
N LYS A 8 11.02 -0.92 4.87
CA LYS A 8 9.80 -0.88 4.03
C LYS A 8 9.92 0.18 2.93
N LYS A 9 10.55 1.31 3.25
CA LYS A 9 10.82 2.41 2.32
C LYS A 9 11.73 1.99 1.17
N ASP A 10 12.79 1.24 1.46
CA ASP A 10 13.77 0.82 0.46
C ASP A 10 13.15 -0.20 -0.50
N ALA A 11 12.37 -1.14 0.05
CA ALA A 11 11.59 -2.10 -0.74
C ALA A 11 10.56 -1.40 -1.65
N LEU A 12 9.87 -0.37 -1.14
CA LEU A 12 8.95 0.45 -1.94
C LEU A 12 9.69 1.19 -3.07
N LEU A 13 10.84 1.79 -2.77
CA LEU A 13 11.63 2.50 -3.77
C LEU A 13 12.12 1.56 -4.87
N GLU A 14 12.64 0.38 -4.52
CA GLU A 14 13.07 -0.62 -5.49
C GLU A 14 11.91 -1.09 -6.38
N HIS A 15 10.74 -1.33 -5.81
CA HIS A 15 9.54 -1.69 -6.56
C HIS A 15 9.16 -0.62 -7.60
N LEU A 16 9.22 0.66 -7.23
CA LEU A 16 8.97 1.79 -8.13
C LEU A 16 10.04 1.92 -9.21
N LEU A 17 11.31 1.73 -8.86
CA LEU A 17 12.45 1.79 -9.81
C LEU A 17 12.40 0.69 -10.87
N GLN A 18 11.81 -0.46 -10.54
CA GLN A 18 11.51 -1.54 -11.50
C GLN A 18 10.34 -1.20 -12.45
N GLY A 19 9.74 -0.01 -12.32
CA GLY A 19 8.65 0.44 -13.18
C GLY A 19 7.26 -0.03 -12.76
N HIS A 20 7.12 -0.60 -11.56
CA HIS A 20 5.83 -1.02 -11.04
C HIS A 20 5.09 0.17 -10.39
N PRO A 21 3.98 0.66 -10.96
CA PRO A 21 3.25 1.77 -10.38
C PRO A 21 2.43 1.33 -9.16
N ILE A 22 2.36 2.19 -8.15
CA ILE A 22 1.69 1.88 -6.88
C ILE A 22 0.60 2.90 -6.51
N THR A 23 -0.40 2.44 -5.78
CA THR A 23 -1.42 3.26 -5.11
C THR A 23 -1.26 3.22 -3.59
N VAL A 24 -1.97 4.08 -2.87
CA VAL A 24 -1.99 4.07 -1.39
C VAL A 24 -2.50 2.72 -0.85
N LEU A 25 -3.47 2.11 -1.52
CA LEU A 25 -4.02 0.82 -1.10
C LEU A 25 -2.98 -0.30 -1.25
N GLU A 26 -2.28 -0.32 -2.39
CA GLU A 26 -1.19 -1.26 -2.64
C GLU A 26 -0.01 -1.04 -1.67
N SER A 27 0.34 0.21 -1.33
CA SER A 27 1.40 0.50 -0.37
C SER A 27 1.07 0.00 1.03
N MET A 28 -0.19 0.12 1.44
CA MET A 28 -0.65 -0.34 2.74
C MET A 28 -0.66 -1.87 2.81
N ILE A 29 -1.21 -2.54 1.80
CA ILE A 29 -1.40 -3.99 1.80
C ILE A 29 -0.08 -4.74 1.56
N LEU A 30 0.73 -4.30 0.58
CA LEU A 30 1.92 -5.05 0.17
C LEU A 30 3.18 -4.68 0.96
N PHE A 31 3.29 -3.43 1.40
CA PHE A 31 4.50 -2.90 2.06
C PHE A 31 4.27 -2.47 3.50
N GLY A 32 3.02 -2.45 4.00
CA GLY A 32 2.69 -1.97 5.33
C GLY A 32 3.03 -0.49 5.52
N ILE A 33 2.88 0.32 4.46
CA ILE A 33 3.13 1.77 4.44
C ILE A 33 1.76 2.48 4.36
N PRO A 34 1.27 3.06 5.48
CA PRO A 34 -0.04 3.68 5.52
C PRO A 34 -0.09 5.06 4.85
N SER A 35 1.06 5.76 4.75
CA SER A 35 1.14 7.09 4.17
C SER A 35 2.11 7.14 3.00
N LEU A 36 1.66 6.68 1.82
CA LEU A 36 2.45 6.72 0.59
C LEU A 36 2.95 8.13 0.27
N ASN A 37 2.12 9.16 0.50
CA ASN A 37 2.48 10.55 0.22
C ASN A 37 3.70 11.03 1.00
N ARG A 38 3.91 10.54 2.23
CA ARG A 38 5.10 10.86 3.04
C ARG A 38 6.36 10.30 2.37
N GLU A 39 6.30 9.06 1.91
CA GLU A 39 7.44 8.41 1.23
C GLU A 39 7.74 9.07 -0.12
N LEU A 40 6.72 9.34 -0.93
CA LEU A 40 6.87 10.08 -2.19
C LEU A 40 7.48 11.46 -1.99
N ALA A 41 7.08 12.21 -0.94
CA ALA A 41 7.71 13.49 -0.61
C ALA A 41 9.19 13.31 -0.25
N GLY A 42 9.54 12.25 0.46
CA GLY A 42 10.92 11.87 0.74
C GLY A 42 11.73 11.57 -0.53
N PHE A 43 11.16 10.79 -1.45
CA PHE A 43 11.80 10.48 -2.74
C PHE A 43 11.97 11.73 -3.61
N LYS A 44 10.99 12.63 -3.63
CA LYS A 44 11.11 13.91 -4.35
C LYS A 44 12.27 14.76 -3.82
N LYS A 45 12.49 14.80 -2.50
CA LYS A 45 13.65 15.49 -1.89
C LYS A 45 14.99 14.84 -2.24
N GLN A 46 14.99 13.55 -2.57
CA GLN A 46 16.17 12.82 -3.05
C GLN A 46 16.44 13.03 -4.54
N GLY A 47 15.59 13.78 -5.26
CA GLY A 47 15.76 14.09 -6.68
C GLY A 47 14.97 13.20 -7.64
N TRP A 48 14.12 12.30 -7.14
CA TRP A 48 13.30 11.45 -8.00
C TRP A 48 12.15 12.23 -8.66
N LEU A 49 11.95 12.01 -9.96
CA LEU A 49 10.77 12.49 -10.69
C LEU A 49 9.57 11.58 -10.38
N ILE A 50 8.45 12.16 -9.95
CA ILE A 50 7.24 11.42 -9.58
C ILE A 50 6.08 11.88 -10.44
N GLU A 51 5.50 10.94 -11.18
CA GLU A 51 4.34 11.17 -12.03
C GLU A 51 3.08 10.55 -11.41
N ARG A 52 1.91 11.09 -11.76
CA ARG A 52 0.62 10.62 -11.27
C ARG A 52 -0.39 10.52 -12.40
N LYS A 53 -1.09 9.40 -12.46
CA LYS A 53 -2.28 9.21 -13.30
C LYS A 53 -3.46 8.70 -12.46
N LYS A 54 -4.68 9.10 -12.83
CA LYS A 54 -5.89 8.52 -12.25
C LYS A 54 -6.16 7.16 -12.91
N ILE A 55 -6.52 6.17 -12.11
CA ILE A 55 -6.92 4.84 -12.59
C ILE A 55 -8.25 4.44 -11.95
N PRO A 56 -9.05 3.58 -12.60
CA PRO A 56 -10.23 2.99 -11.96
C PRO A 56 -9.85 2.16 -10.73
N PHE A 57 -10.67 2.22 -9.68
CA PHE A 57 -10.48 1.43 -8.46
C PHE A 57 -10.40 -0.08 -8.74
N ALA A 58 -11.22 -0.58 -9.67
CA ALA A 58 -11.20 -1.98 -10.10
C ALA A 58 -9.83 -2.45 -10.60
N ARG A 59 -9.06 -1.58 -11.29
CA ARG A 59 -7.69 -1.90 -11.74
C ARG A 59 -6.72 -2.03 -10.56
N CYS A 60 -6.93 -1.29 -9.47
CA CYS A 60 -6.16 -1.43 -8.24
C CYS A 60 -6.45 -2.77 -7.56
N ILE A 61 -7.73 -3.11 -7.38
CA ILE A 61 -8.15 -4.37 -6.76
C ILE A 61 -7.64 -5.58 -7.56
N ALA A 62 -7.78 -5.57 -8.89
CA ALA A 62 -7.27 -6.64 -9.74
C ALA A 62 -5.76 -6.86 -9.57
N ARG A 63 -4.96 -5.80 -9.40
CA ARG A 63 -3.52 -5.90 -9.15
C ARG A 63 -3.23 -6.48 -7.76
N ILE A 64 -3.93 -6.03 -6.73
CA ILE A 64 -3.76 -6.53 -5.35
C ILE A 64 -4.07 -8.02 -5.27
N ASN A 65 -5.16 -8.47 -5.90
CA ASN A 65 -5.61 -9.86 -5.86
C ASN A 65 -4.58 -10.85 -6.46
N ASN A 66 -3.64 -10.39 -7.29
CA ASN A 66 -2.56 -11.24 -7.80
C ASN A 66 -1.51 -11.59 -6.75
N PHE A 67 -1.44 -10.84 -5.65
CA PHE A 67 -0.38 -10.96 -4.65
C PHE A 67 -0.90 -11.15 -3.21
N ALA A 68 -2.09 -10.63 -2.90
CA ALA A 68 -2.63 -10.64 -1.55
C ALA A 68 -4.12 -11.01 -1.55
N HIS A 69 -4.49 -11.87 -0.60
CA HIS A 69 -5.87 -12.24 -0.34
C HIS A 69 -6.14 -12.07 1.17
N LEU A 70 -7.19 -11.32 1.51
CA LEU A 70 -7.57 -11.07 2.90
C LEU A 70 -8.61 -12.08 3.33
N THR A 71 -8.15 -13.15 3.96
CA THR A 71 -9.02 -14.13 4.63
C THR A 71 -8.92 -13.96 6.14
N PRO A 72 -10.03 -13.77 6.84
CA PRO A 72 -10.00 -13.81 8.29
C PRO A 72 -9.57 -15.21 8.77
N PRO A 73 -8.88 -15.31 9.91
CA PRO A 73 -8.61 -16.59 10.55
C PRO A 73 -9.92 -17.33 10.82
N LYS A 74 -9.96 -18.66 10.60
CA LYS A 74 -11.18 -19.47 10.81
C LYS A 74 -11.74 -19.40 12.23
N ASN A 75 -10.89 -19.11 13.20
CA ASN A 75 -11.20 -19.03 14.63
C ASN A 75 -11.48 -17.59 15.10
N LEU A 76 -11.43 -16.60 14.23
CA LEU A 76 -11.80 -15.23 14.56
C LEU A 76 -13.28 -15.04 14.25
N ASN A 77 -14.12 -14.87 15.26
CA ASN A 77 -15.51 -14.49 15.04
C ASN A 77 -15.57 -13.01 14.64
N THR A 78 -15.44 -12.73 13.35
CA THR A 78 -15.44 -11.36 12.83
C THR A 78 -16.77 -10.64 13.05
N GLN A 79 -17.84 -11.36 13.41
CA GLN A 79 -19.15 -10.79 13.71
C GLN A 79 -19.16 -10.01 15.04
N ASP A 80 -18.24 -10.32 15.96
CA ASP A 80 -18.14 -9.67 17.27
C ASP A 80 -17.22 -8.44 17.26
N LEU A 81 -16.61 -8.11 16.11
CA LEU A 81 -15.68 -7.00 15.98
C LEU A 81 -16.41 -5.72 15.58
N GLU A 82 -16.38 -4.72 16.46
CA GLU A 82 -16.91 -3.38 16.17
C GLU A 82 -15.81 -2.45 15.62
N ILE A 83 -16.12 -1.75 14.54
CA ILE A 83 -15.28 -0.70 13.98
C ILE A 83 -16.11 0.56 13.72
N SER A 84 -15.49 1.73 13.81
CA SER A 84 -16.15 2.99 13.46
C SER A 84 -16.23 3.14 11.94
N GLU A 85 -17.44 3.11 11.40
CA GLU A 85 -17.72 3.55 10.03
C GLU A 85 -18.10 5.02 10.05
N TRP A 86 -17.51 5.81 9.15
CA TRP A 86 -17.79 7.24 9.03
C TRP A 86 -18.54 7.48 7.72
N TRP A 87 -19.67 8.18 7.78
CA TRP A 87 -20.43 8.61 6.60
C TRP A 87 -20.65 10.12 6.62
N ILE A 88 -20.94 10.69 5.45
CA ILE A 88 -21.30 12.10 5.29
C ILE A 88 -22.81 12.16 5.05
N SER A 89 -23.57 12.83 5.93
CA SER A 89 -25.00 13.14 5.71
C SER A 89 -25.15 14.59 5.28
N ARG A 90 -26.10 14.87 4.38
CA ARG A 90 -26.51 16.23 4.01
C ARG A 90 -27.50 16.79 5.02
#